data_AF-A0A950UAE4-F1
#
_entry.id   AF-A0A950UAE4-F1
#
_cell.length_a   1.000
_cell.length_b   1.000
_cell.length_c   1.000
_cell.angle_alpha   90.00
_cell.angle_beta   90.00
_cell.angle_gamma   90.00
#
_symmetry.space_group_name_H-M   'P 1'
#
loop_
_entity.id
_entity.type
_entity.pdbx_description
1 polymer ?
#
loop_
_entity_poly.entity_id
_entity_poly.type
_entity_poly.pdbx_seq_one_letter_code
_entity_poly.pdbx_strand_id
1 'polypeptide(L)'
;FIAIFVIGGITGIFLAVFPVDWQLNDTYFVVAHFHYVLMGGAVFSIFAGIYYWFPKITGRLLDERLGKLSFWVMFIGFNMTFFVQHALGLSGMPRRIYTYQPGLGWSTYNLISTIGAFILGVGIVLTIINVAINYKRGLLAGPDPWKANTLEWFTTSPPPVNNFDVIPRVRSVEPMRDIRRQIERQTGVSQKTGGSERFARM
;
A
#
# COMPACT_ATOMS: atom_id res chain seq x y z
N PHE A 1 -4.01 3.58 -1.66
CA PHE A 1 -4.57 4.45 -0.60
C PHE A 1 -5.64 5.39 -1.16
N ILE A 2 -5.27 6.53 -1.78
CA ILE A 2 -6.20 7.65 -2.06
C ILE A 2 -7.51 7.20 -2.72
N ALA A 3 -7.45 6.56 -3.90
CA ALA A 3 -8.65 6.18 -4.64
C ALA A 3 -9.60 5.26 -3.83
N ILE A 4 -9.06 4.18 -3.25
CA ILE A 4 -9.84 3.19 -2.49
C ILE A 4 -10.39 3.82 -1.21
N PHE A 5 -9.58 4.59 -0.48
CA PHE A 5 -10.00 5.22 0.77
C PHE A 5 -11.09 6.27 0.53
N VAL A 6 -11.01 7.03 -0.57
CA VAL A 6 -12.06 8.00 -0.95
C VAL A 6 -13.38 7.30 -1.24
N ILE A 7 -13.36 6.21 -2.02
CA ILE A 7 -14.58 5.42 -2.30
C ILE A 7 -15.17 4.87 -0.99
N GLY A 8 -14.33 4.31 -0.11
CA GLY A 8 -14.76 3.86 1.22
C GLY A 8 -15.31 4.98 2.10
N GLY A 9 -14.68 6.16 2.08
CA GLY A 9 -15.14 7.34 2.82
C GLY A 9 -16.51 7.82 2.35
N ILE A 10 -16.74 7.85 1.04
CA ILE A 10 -18.04 8.19 0.45
C ILE A 10 -19.12 7.19 0.93
N THR A 11 -18.86 5.89 0.89
CA THR A 11 -19.82 4.88 1.38
C THR A 11 -20.05 4.95 2.89
N GLY A 12 -19.06 5.44 3.65
CA GLY A 12 -19.20 5.69 5.08
C GLY A 12 -20.16 6.83 5.42
N ILE A 13 -20.21 7.87 4.58
CA ILE A 13 -21.19 8.96 4.74
C ILE A 13 -22.62 8.42 4.62
N PHE A 14 -22.87 7.50 3.68
CA PHE A 14 -24.20 6.86 3.56
C PHE A 14 -24.57 6.04 4.79
N LEU A 15 -23.62 5.28 5.36
CA LEU A 15 -23.85 4.49 6.58
C LEU A 15 -23.95 5.35 7.85
N ALA A 16 -23.51 6.60 7.81
CA ALA A 16 -23.73 7.54 8.92
C ALA A 16 -25.16 8.12 8.94
N VAL A 17 -25.94 7.95 7.87
CA VAL A 17 -27.29 8.49 7.73
C VAL A 17 -28.31 7.42 8.13
N PHE A 18 -29.01 7.65 9.26
CA PHE A 18 -29.86 6.64 9.89
C PHE A 18 -30.87 5.94 8.96
N PRO A 19 -31.69 6.63 8.13
CA PRO A 19 -32.63 5.94 7.23
C PRO A 19 -31.94 5.03 6.20
N VAL A 20 -30.73 5.40 5.77
CA VAL A 20 -29.95 4.61 4.80
C VAL A 20 -29.29 3.44 5.50
N ASP A 21 -28.69 3.65 6.67
CA ASP A 21 -28.12 2.57 7.48
C ASP A 21 -29.20 1.56 7.85
N TRP A 22 -30.40 1.98 8.27
CA TRP A 22 -31.49 1.05 8.59
C TRP A 22 -31.75 0.01 7.48
N GLN A 23 -31.65 0.43 6.21
CA GLN A 23 -31.83 -0.45 5.06
C GLN A 23 -30.59 -1.31 4.75
N LEU A 24 -29.39 -0.76 4.98
CA LEU A 24 -28.12 -1.38 4.58
C LEU A 24 -27.44 -2.15 5.72
N ASN A 25 -27.90 -1.97 6.95
CA ASN A 25 -27.34 -2.61 8.13
C ASN A 25 -27.43 -4.13 7.97
N ASP A 26 -26.43 -4.83 8.52
CA ASP A 26 -26.31 -6.28 8.36
C ASP A 26 -26.27 -6.82 6.92
N THR A 27 -26.02 -5.98 5.90
CA THR A 27 -25.82 -6.43 4.52
C THR A 27 -24.35 -6.46 4.10
N TYR A 28 -24.09 -7.03 2.92
CA TYR A 28 -22.79 -6.95 2.25
C TYR A 28 -22.33 -5.52 1.95
N PHE A 29 -23.22 -4.51 2.00
CA PHE A 29 -22.83 -3.11 1.80
C PHE A 29 -21.89 -2.63 2.91
N VAL A 30 -22.20 -2.97 4.18
CA VAL A 30 -21.34 -2.63 5.33
C VAL A 30 -20.01 -3.38 5.25
N VAL A 31 -20.03 -4.63 4.78
CA VAL A 31 -18.81 -5.43 4.56
C VAL A 31 -17.94 -4.76 3.50
N ALA A 32 -18.51 -4.39 2.36
CA ALA A 32 -17.80 -3.73 1.28
C ALA A 32 -17.20 -2.38 1.73
N HIS A 33 -18.01 -1.55 2.39
CA HIS A 33 -17.55 -0.28 2.97
C HIS A 33 -16.32 -0.46 3.86
N PHE A 34 -16.42 -1.34 4.86
CA PHE A 34 -15.34 -1.57 5.81
C PHE A 34 -14.06 -2.05 5.12
N HIS A 35 -14.18 -2.94 4.12
CA HIS A 35 -13.01 -3.40 3.37
C HIS A 35 -12.38 -2.30 2.53
N TYR A 36 -13.15 -1.38 1.93
CA TYR A 36 -12.58 -0.21 1.23
C TYR A 36 -11.80 0.69 2.19
N VAL A 37 -12.34 0.99 3.37
CA VAL A 37 -11.64 1.83 4.35
C VAL A 37 -10.42 1.12 4.92
N LEU A 38 -10.55 -0.13 5.38
CA LEU A 38 -9.47 -0.87 6.02
C LEU A 38 -8.38 -1.29 5.04
N MET A 39 -8.73 -1.85 3.87
CA MET A 39 -7.70 -2.24 2.90
C MET A 39 -7.03 -1.02 2.32
N GLY A 40 -7.82 -0.01 1.93
CA GLY A 40 -7.31 1.25 1.41
C GLY A 40 -6.38 1.94 2.40
N GLY A 41 -6.80 2.03 3.67
CA GLY A 41 -6.13 2.74 4.75
C GLY A 41 -4.97 2.01 5.39
N ALA A 42 -5.18 0.78 5.86
CA ALA A 42 -4.15 0.01 6.56
C ALA A 42 -3.31 -0.82 5.59
N VAL A 43 -3.94 -1.69 4.80
CA VAL A 43 -3.19 -2.75 4.09
C VAL A 43 -2.34 -2.21 2.95
N PHE A 44 -2.89 -1.37 2.06
CA PHE A 44 -2.08 -0.73 1.01
C PHE A 44 -0.98 0.17 1.58
N SER A 45 -1.18 0.76 2.76
CA SER A 45 -0.16 1.56 3.45
C SER A 45 0.94 0.69 4.06
N ILE A 46 0.60 -0.50 4.59
CA ILE A 46 1.57 -1.50 5.04
C ILE A 46 2.43 -1.96 3.85
N PHE A 47 1.82 -2.29 2.72
CA PHE A 47 2.57 -2.65 1.50
C PHE A 47 3.46 -1.50 1.03
N ALA A 48 2.95 -0.27 1.00
CA ALA A 48 3.77 0.91 0.68
C ALA A 48 4.96 1.05 1.66
N GLY A 49 4.72 0.82 2.95
CA GLY A 49 5.76 0.82 3.97
C GLY A 49 6.80 -0.27 3.76
N ILE A 50 6.40 -1.49 3.37
CA ILE A 50 7.33 -2.55 2.99
C ILE A 50 8.23 -2.06 1.86
N TYR A 51 7.67 -1.56 0.75
CA TYR A 51 8.49 -1.09 -0.38
C TYR A 51 9.40 0.09 0.00
N TYR A 52 8.94 0.99 0.87
CA TYR A 52 9.70 2.17 1.29
C TYR A 52 10.82 1.82 2.28
N TRP A 53 10.55 1.10 3.38
CA TRP A 53 11.52 0.81 4.44
C TRP A 53 12.29 -0.50 4.26
N PHE A 54 11.91 -1.39 3.33
CA PHE A 54 12.67 -2.62 3.05
C PHE A 54 14.18 -2.37 2.78
N PRO A 55 14.59 -1.41 1.93
CA PRO A 55 16.01 -1.12 1.76
C PRO A 55 16.65 -0.58 3.02
N LYS A 56 15.90 0.09 3.89
CA LYS A 56 16.43 0.57 5.16
C LYS A 56 16.73 -0.56 6.14
N ILE A 57 15.88 -1.58 6.18
CA ILE A 57 16.01 -2.70 7.11
C ILE A 57 17.05 -3.72 6.60
N THR A 58 17.10 -3.94 5.29
CA THR A 58 17.91 -5.03 4.70
C THR A 58 19.15 -4.57 3.96
N GLY A 59 19.26 -3.28 3.66
CA GLY A 59 20.32 -2.73 2.80
C GLY A 59 20.16 -3.14 1.33
N ARG A 60 19.00 -3.65 0.90
CA ARG A 60 18.77 -4.09 -0.50
C ARG A 60 17.46 -3.55 -1.07
N LEU A 61 17.46 -3.25 -2.36
CA LEU A 61 16.28 -2.80 -3.09
C LEU A 61 15.40 -3.98 -3.52
N LEU A 62 14.08 -3.76 -3.53
CA LEU A 62 13.11 -4.67 -4.14
C LEU A 62 13.05 -4.45 -5.66
N ASP A 63 12.58 -5.46 -6.39
CA ASP A 63 12.36 -5.35 -7.82
C ASP A 63 11.12 -4.48 -8.10
N GLU A 64 11.32 -3.38 -8.82
CA GLU A 64 10.29 -2.41 -9.19
C GLU A 64 9.26 -2.97 -10.19
N ARG A 65 9.66 -3.86 -11.10
CA ARG A 65 8.75 -4.45 -12.09
C ARG A 65 7.78 -5.41 -11.40
N LEU A 66 8.30 -6.28 -10.53
CA LEU A 66 7.48 -7.16 -9.70
C LEU A 66 6.62 -6.38 -8.71
N GLY A 67 7.15 -5.28 -8.14
CA GLY A 67 6.39 -4.39 -7.26
C GLY A 67 5.18 -3.75 -7.95
N LYS A 68 5.38 -3.19 -9.15
CA LYS A 68 4.29 -2.63 -9.97
C LYS A 68 3.28 -3.70 -10.39
N LEU A 69 3.74 -4.89 -10.77
CA LEU A 69 2.85 -6.00 -11.12
C LEU A 69 1.98 -6.42 -9.91
N SER A 70 2.61 -6.63 -8.75
CA SER A 70 1.90 -6.97 -7.51
C SER A 70 0.89 -5.91 -7.14
N PHE A 71 1.25 -4.62 -7.24
CA PHE A 71 0.33 -3.50 -7.00
C PHE A 71 -0.90 -3.57 -7.91
N TRP A 72 -0.73 -3.71 -9.23
CA TRP A 72 -1.86 -3.73 -10.16
C TRP A 72 -2.75 -4.95 -9.98
N VAL A 73 -2.17 -6.13 -9.75
CA VAL A 73 -2.91 -7.36 -9.47
C VAL A 73 -3.73 -7.20 -8.19
N MET A 74 -3.13 -6.69 -7.10
CA MET A 74 -3.86 -6.40 -5.85
C MET A 74 -4.95 -5.35 -6.06
N PHE A 75 -4.66 -4.27 -6.78
CA PHE A 75 -5.61 -3.18 -7.01
C PHE A 75 -6.83 -3.64 -7.79
N ILE A 76 -6.62 -4.38 -8.88
CA ILE A 76 -7.71 -4.92 -9.72
C ILE A 76 -8.49 -5.98 -8.94
N GLY A 77 -7.80 -6.94 -8.31
CA GLY A 77 -8.43 -7.99 -7.50
C GLY A 77 -9.27 -7.43 -6.36
N PHE A 78 -8.77 -6.39 -5.67
CA PHE A 78 -9.50 -5.71 -4.61
C PHE A 78 -10.80 -5.08 -5.11
N ASN A 79 -10.75 -4.27 -6.18
CA ASN A 79 -11.95 -3.64 -6.73
C ASN A 79 -12.93 -4.70 -7.26
N MET A 80 -12.45 -5.72 -7.97
CA MET A 80 -13.29 -6.82 -8.45
C MET A 80 -13.99 -7.57 -7.30
N THR A 81 -13.31 -7.73 -6.16
CA THR A 81 -13.87 -8.37 -4.96
C THR A 81 -14.97 -7.53 -4.34
N PHE A 82 -14.64 -6.31 -3.92
CA PHE A 82 -15.49 -5.55 -3.00
C PHE A 82 -16.40 -4.55 -3.70
N PHE A 83 -16.11 -4.15 -4.95
CA PHE A 83 -16.99 -3.22 -5.66
C PHE A 83 -18.36 -3.86 -5.91
N VAL A 84 -18.38 -5.11 -6.39
CA VAL A 84 -19.62 -5.86 -6.62
C VAL A 84 -20.38 -6.16 -5.33
N GLN A 85 -19.69 -6.20 -4.19
CA GLN A 85 -20.35 -6.41 -2.90
C GLN A 85 -21.22 -5.22 -2.47
N HIS A 86 -20.94 -3.99 -2.93
CA HIS A 86 -21.87 -2.88 -2.74
C HIS A 86 -23.21 -3.14 -3.45
N ALA A 87 -23.16 -3.64 -4.69
CA ALA A 87 -24.36 -4.02 -5.42
C ALA A 87 -25.09 -5.20 -4.76
N LEU A 88 -24.36 -6.21 -4.26
CA LEU A 88 -24.95 -7.31 -3.49
C LEU A 88 -25.68 -6.82 -2.24
N GLY A 89 -25.03 -5.94 -1.47
CA GLY A 89 -25.64 -5.33 -0.29
C GLY A 89 -26.90 -4.54 -0.61
N LEU A 90 -26.86 -3.72 -1.67
CA LEU A 90 -28.04 -2.98 -2.15
C LEU A 90 -29.18 -3.90 -2.60
N SER A 91 -28.87 -5.08 -3.15
CA SER A 91 -29.86 -6.10 -3.51
C SER A 91 -30.36 -6.93 -2.32
N GLY A 92 -29.93 -6.61 -1.10
CA GLY A 92 -30.43 -7.19 0.14
C GLY A 92 -29.73 -8.48 0.59
N MET A 93 -28.55 -8.81 0.05
CA MET A 93 -27.79 -9.97 0.54
C MET A 93 -27.25 -9.70 1.96
N PRO A 94 -27.70 -10.45 2.98
CA PRO A 94 -27.25 -10.25 4.35
C PRO A 94 -25.82 -10.77 4.53
N ARG A 95 -25.06 -10.16 5.43
CA ARG A 95 -23.72 -10.64 5.81
C ARG A 95 -23.82 -11.92 6.66
N ARG A 96 -22.72 -12.68 6.74
CA ARG A 96 -22.59 -13.88 7.60
C ARG A 96 -23.55 -15.03 7.25
N ILE A 97 -23.86 -15.19 5.97
CA ILE A 97 -24.54 -16.38 5.43
C ILE A 97 -23.56 -17.22 4.62
N TYR A 98 -23.70 -18.55 4.67
CA TYR A 98 -22.85 -19.48 3.92
C TYR A 98 -23.51 -19.95 2.61
N THR A 99 -24.81 -19.77 2.46
CA THR A 99 -25.59 -20.16 1.28
C THR A 99 -26.73 -19.19 1.05
N TYR A 100 -27.21 -19.12 -0.20
CA TYR A 100 -28.34 -18.30 -0.63
C TYR A 100 -29.17 -19.04 -1.67
N GLN A 101 -30.45 -18.67 -1.80
CA GLN A 101 -31.34 -19.33 -2.76
C GLN A 101 -30.97 -18.98 -4.21
N PRO A 102 -31.08 -19.93 -5.15
CA PRO A 102 -30.92 -19.65 -6.57
C PRO A 102 -32.05 -18.72 -7.07
N GLY A 103 -31.77 -17.96 -8.14
CA GLY A 103 -32.77 -17.07 -8.77
C GLY A 103 -32.81 -15.63 -8.25
N LEU A 104 -32.10 -15.31 -7.15
CA LEU A 104 -32.03 -13.96 -6.58
C LEU A 104 -31.08 -13.00 -7.33
N GLY A 105 -30.42 -13.46 -8.40
CA GLY A 105 -29.43 -12.67 -9.15
C GLY A 105 -28.07 -12.50 -8.44
N TRP A 106 -27.90 -13.03 -7.23
CA TRP A 106 -26.68 -12.89 -6.43
C TRP A 106 -25.51 -13.76 -6.89
N SER A 107 -25.78 -14.84 -7.62
CA SER A 107 -24.75 -15.82 -8.02
C SER A 107 -23.62 -15.19 -8.84
N THR A 108 -23.97 -14.35 -9.81
CA THR A 108 -22.99 -13.70 -10.68
C THR A 108 -22.07 -12.78 -9.90
N TYR A 109 -22.62 -11.94 -9.01
CA TYR A 109 -21.83 -11.02 -8.20
C TYR A 109 -20.92 -11.75 -7.21
N ASN A 110 -21.40 -12.84 -6.58
CA ASN A 110 -20.58 -13.66 -5.69
C ASN A 110 -19.45 -14.37 -6.45
N LEU A 111 -19.70 -14.84 -7.67
CA LEU A 111 -18.66 -15.44 -8.52
C LEU A 111 -17.58 -14.41 -8.87
N ILE A 112 -17.98 -13.20 -9.31
CA ILE A 112 -17.03 -12.11 -9.59
C ILE A 112 -16.23 -11.77 -8.33
N SER A 113 -16.90 -11.65 -7.19
CA SER A 113 -16.24 -11.36 -5.91
C SER A 113 -15.23 -12.44 -5.55
N THR A 114 -15.54 -13.71 -5.79
CA THR A 114 -14.67 -14.85 -5.48
C THR A 114 -13.43 -14.85 -6.38
N ILE A 115 -13.61 -14.64 -7.69
CA ILE A 115 -12.50 -14.53 -8.64
C ILE A 115 -11.59 -13.36 -8.25
N GLY A 116 -12.17 -12.20 -7.92
CA GLY A 116 -11.42 -11.04 -7.43
C GLY A 116 -10.59 -11.36 -6.18
N ALA A 117 -11.14 -12.14 -5.24
CA ALA A 117 -10.46 -12.49 -4.00
C ALA A 117 -9.23 -13.37 -4.25
N PHE A 118 -9.32 -14.33 -5.18
CA PHE A 118 -8.17 -15.12 -5.61
C PHE A 118 -7.11 -14.26 -6.32
N ILE A 119 -7.52 -13.35 -7.19
CA ILE A 119 -6.60 -12.40 -7.86
C ILE A 119 -5.87 -11.54 -6.81
N LEU A 120 -6.59 -11.02 -5.81
CA LEU A 120 -5.99 -10.28 -4.70
C LEU A 120 -4.96 -11.12 -3.95
N GLY A 121 -5.28 -12.40 -3.66
CA GLY A 121 -4.37 -13.34 -3.03
C GLY A 121 -3.08 -13.56 -3.84
N VAL A 122 -3.19 -13.72 -5.16
CA VAL A 122 -2.02 -13.79 -6.07
C VAL A 122 -1.17 -12.53 -5.97
N GLY A 123 -1.80 -11.35 -5.91
CA GLY A 123 -1.10 -10.09 -5.73
C GLY A 123 -0.25 -10.04 -4.46
N ILE A 124 -0.79 -10.52 -3.33
CA ILE A 124 -0.06 -10.62 -2.06
C ILE A 124 1.12 -11.60 -2.18
N VAL A 125 0.90 -12.77 -2.79
CA VAL A 125 1.96 -13.76 -3.02
C VAL A 125 3.10 -13.19 -3.85
N LEU A 126 2.80 -12.38 -4.88
CA LEU A 126 3.83 -11.71 -5.68
C LEU A 126 4.70 -10.76 -4.84
N THR A 127 4.12 -10.01 -3.90
CA THR A 127 4.92 -9.20 -2.97
C THR A 127 5.82 -10.08 -2.10
N ILE A 128 5.29 -11.17 -1.55
CA ILE A 128 6.08 -12.10 -0.69
C ILE A 128 7.25 -12.69 -1.47
N ILE A 129 7.01 -13.11 -2.72
CA ILE A 129 8.06 -13.63 -3.61
C ILE A 129 9.12 -12.55 -3.88
N ASN A 130 8.70 -11.32 -4.16
CA ASN A 130 9.63 -10.20 -4.41
C ASN A 130 10.53 -9.96 -3.18
N VAL A 131 9.94 -9.91 -1.99
CA VAL A 131 10.66 -9.79 -0.72
C VAL A 131 11.64 -10.94 -0.51
N ALA A 132 11.19 -12.19 -0.68
CA ALA A 132 12.01 -13.38 -0.44
C ALA A 132 13.23 -13.46 -1.38
N ILE A 133 13.05 -13.14 -2.67
CA ILE A 133 14.13 -13.14 -3.66
C ILE A 133 15.14 -12.02 -3.33
N ASN A 134 14.64 -10.81 -3.11
CA ASN A 134 15.49 -9.62 -3.00
C ASN A 134 16.13 -9.46 -1.62
N TYR A 135 15.66 -10.18 -0.60
CA TYR A 135 16.31 -10.24 0.71
C TYR A 135 17.79 -10.63 0.64
N LYS A 136 18.17 -11.55 -0.27
CA LYS A 136 19.57 -11.94 -0.47
C LYS A 136 20.15 -11.46 -1.80
N ARG A 137 19.34 -11.32 -2.84
CA ARG A 137 19.80 -11.06 -4.22
C ARG A 137 19.54 -9.63 -4.71
N GLY A 138 18.81 -8.82 -3.95
CA GLY A 138 18.48 -7.45 -4.35
C GLY A 138 19.70 -6.55 -4.47
N LEU A 139 19.60 -5.51 -5.28
CA LEU A 139 20.66 -4.52 -5.48
C LEU A 139 20.98 -3.81 -4.15
N LEU A 140 22.25 -3.50 -3.90
CA LEU A 140 22.67 -2.81 -2.69
C LEU A 140 22.04 -1.41 -2.63
N ALA A 141 21.33 -1.13 -1.54
CA ALA A 141 20.78 0.17 -1.26
C ALA A 141 21.86 1.06 -0.64
N GLY A 142 21.96 2.31 -1.11
CA GLY A 142 22.71 3.35 -0.41
C GLY A 142 22.00 3.81 0.87
N PRO A 143 22.58 4.79 1.59
CA PRO A 143 21.95 5.37 2.78
C PRO A 143 20.56 5.98 2.51
N ASP A 144 20.39 6.63 1.36
CA ASP A 144 19.15 7.29 0.92
C ASP A 144 18.79 6.91 -0.53
N PRO A 145 18.18 5.74 -0.77
CA PRO A 145 17.78 5.29 -2.11
C PRO A 145 16.62 6.12 -2.69
N TRP A 146 15.78 6.72 -1.84
CA TRP A 146 14.55 7.41 -2.24
C TRP A 146 14.65 8.93 -2.29
N LYS A 147 15.80 9.51 -1.92
CA LYS A 147 15.96 10.96 -1.75
C LYS A 147 14.91 11.52 -0.77
N ALA A 148 14.69 10.81 0.33
CA ALA A 148 13.67 11.15 1.30
C ALA A 148 14.05 12.38 2.16
N ASN A 149 13.09 12.91 2.93
CA ASN A 149 13.22 14.18 3.66
C ASN A 149 13.45 14.01 5.16
N THR A 150 13.12 12.85 5.71
CA THR A 150 13.16 12.51 7.13
C THR A 150 14.53 11.99 7.57
N LEU A 151 14.87 12.13 8.85
CA LEU A 151 16.18 11.74 9.41
C LEU A 151 16.49 10.26 9.34
N GLU A 152 15.47 9.41 9.19
CA GLU A 152 15.66 7.97 9.06
C GLU A 152 16.64 7.63 7.92
N TRP A 153 16.70 8.45 6.87
CA TRP A 153 17.58 8.24 5.71
C TRP A 153 18.98 8.88 5.84
N PHE A 154 19.30 9.47 7.00
CA PHE A 154 20.63 10.02 7.25
C PHE A 154 21.67 8.93 7.55
N THR A 155 21.27 7.88 8.28
CA THR A 155 22.14 6.77 8.66
C THR A 155 22.30 5.74 7.53
N THR A 156 23.23 4.80 7.66
CA THR A 156 23.44 3.71 6.70
C THR A 156 22.21 2.79 6.57
N SER A 157 22.22 1.96 5.54
CA SER A 157 21.19 0.95 5.28
C SER A 157 21.86 -0.42 5.18
N PRO A 158 21.73 -1.33 6.15
CA PRO A 158 21.01 -1.18 7.42
C PRO A 158 21.67 -0.19 8.41
N PRO A 159 20.91 0.36 9.37
CA PRO A 159 21.46 1.22 10.42
C PRO A 159 22.38 0.43 11.37
N PRO A 160 23.39 1.09 11.97
CA PRO A 160 24.21 0.50 13.02
C PRO A 160 23.39 0.31 14.31
N VAL A 161 23.90 -0.47 15.27
CA VAL A 161 23.19 -0.82 16.51
C VAL A 161 22.73 0.41 17.31
N ASN A 162 23.52 1.48 17.30
CA ASN A 162 23.25 2.75 17.96
C ASN A 162 22.46 3.75 17.09
N ASN A 163 22.03 3.37 15.88
CA ASN A 163 21.38 4.19 14.84
C ASN A 163 22.23 5.36 14.30
N PHE A 164 22.74 6.23 15.18
CA PHE A 164 23.52 7.42 14.84
C PHE A 164 24.77 7.50 15.71
N ASP A 165 25.93 7.71 15.09
CA ASP A 165 27.20 7.94 15.80
C ASP A 165 27.30 9.35 16.37
N VAL A 166 26.63 10.31 15.71
CA VAL A 166 26.57 11.72 16.10
C VAL A 166 25.14 12.22 15.97
N ILE A 167 24.73 13.06 16.91
CA ILE A 167 23.38 13.64 16.93
C ILE A 167 23.21 14.55 15.70
N PRO A 168 22.31 14.23 14.75
CA PRO A 168 22.10 15.04 13.56
C PRO A 168 21.41 16.35 13.94
N ARG A 169 21.87 17.46 13.33
CA ARG A 169 21.31 18.78 13.61
C ARG A 169 19.99 18.97 12.86
N VAL A 170 18.89 19.09 13.61
CA VAL A 170 17.53 19.29 13.08
C VAL A 170 17.19 20.78 13.05
N ARG A 171 16.79 21.30 11.89
CA ARG A 171 16.41 22.73 11.71
C ARG A 171 15.01 22.94 11.12
N SER A 172 14.39 21.89 10.59
CA SER A 172 13.06 21.93 9.99
C SER A 172 12.38 20.55 10.08
N VAL A 173 11.16 20.45 9.55
CA VAL A 173 10.44 19.17 9.39
C VAL A 173 11.02 18.28 8.27
N GLU A 174 11.94 18.79 7.45
CA GLU A 174 12.60 18.04 6.36
C GLU A 174 14.15 18.03 6.52
N PRO A 175 14.71 17.42 7.59
CA PRO A 175 16.13 17.57 7.90
C PRO A 175 17.07 17.08 6.80
N MET A 176 16.74 15.97 6.12
CA MET A 176 17.57 15.46 5.02
C MET A 176 17.60 16.41 3.83
N ARG A 177 16.49 17.12 3.57
CA ARG A 177 16.43 18.10 2.49
C ARG A 177 17.33 19.31 2.79
N ASP A 178 17.32 19.78 4.04
CA ASP A 178 18.17 20.89 4.48
C ASP A 178 19.65 20.52 4.43
N ILE A 179 20.00 19.32 4.89
CA ILE A 179 21.38 18.80 4.85
C ILE A 179 21.86 18.73 3.40
N ARG A 180 21.06 18.15 2.48
CA ARG A 180 21.42 18.10 1.06
C ARG A 180 21.63 19.51 0.49
N ARG A 181 20.72 20.45 0.74
CA ARG A 181 20.87 21.84 0.29
C ARG A 181 22.12 22.52 0.85
N GLN A 182 22.49 22.24 2.10
CA GLN A 182 23.71 22.78 2.70
C GLN A 182 24.96 22.21 2.01
N ILE A 183 25.00 20.90 1.76
CA ILE A 183 26.08 20.24 1.02
C ILE A 183 26.17 20.82 -0.40
N GLU A 184 25.04 21.01 -1.09
CA GLU A 184 24.98 21.62 -2.42
C GLU A 184 25.56 23.05 -2.42
N ARG A 185 25.22 23.87 -1.42
CA ARG A 185 25.76 25.24 -1.28
C ARG A 185 27.26 25.26 -1.01
N GLN A 186 27.77 24.29 -0.26
CA GLN A 186 29.20 24.22 0.11
C GLN A 186 30.06 23.64 -1.01
N THR A 187 29.54 22.66 -1.77
CA THR A 187 30.32 21.90 -2.76
C THR A 187 30.02 22.29 -4.20
N GLY A 188 28.90 22.98 -4.46
CA GLY A 188 28.39 23.25 -5.81
C GLY A 188 27.82 22.01 -6.53
N VAL A 189 27.89 20.82 -5.92
CA VAL A 189 27.45 19.56 -6.53
C VAL A 189 26.03 19.24 -6.11
N SER A 190 25.09 19.24 -7.06
CA SER A 190 23.70 18.82 -6.83
C SER A 190 23.54 17.31 -6.90
N GLN A 191 23.00 16.69 -5.84
CA GLN A 191 22.54 15.30 -5.89
C GLN A 191 21.19 15.26 -6.61
N LYS A 192 21.23 15.08 -7.93
CA LYS A 192 20.02 15.13 -8.76
C LYS A 192 19.08 13.93 -8.57
N THR A 193 19.60 12.73 -8.30
CA THR A 193 18.82 11.47 -8.27
C THR A 193 18.94 10.73 -6.94
N GLY A 194 17.83 10.16 -6.43
CA GLY A 194 17.89 9.10 -5.41
C GLY A 194 18.62 7.87 -5.97
N GLY A 195 19.26 7.07 -5.11
CA GLY A 195 20.07 5.93 -5.53
C GLY A 195 19.37 4.98 -6.52
N SER A 196 18.04 4.84 -6.45
CA SER A 196 17.25 3.93 -7.29
C SER A 196 17.29 4.23 -8.80
N GLU A 197 17.32 5.50 -9.23
CA GLU A 197 17.33 5.84 -10.67
C GLU A 197 18.66 5.52 -11.36
N ARG A 198 19.76 5.49 -10.60
CA ARG A 198 21.08 5.11 -11.11
C ARG A 198 21.14 3.61 -11.45
N PHE A 199 20.37 2.80 -10.74
CA PHE A 199 20.34 1.34 -10.91
C PHE A 199 19.23 0.85 -11.84
N ALA A 200 18.15 1.61 -12.01
CA ALA A 200 17.08 1.27 -12.97
C ALA A 200 17.50 1.40 -14.45
N ARG A 201 18.70 1.94 -14.72
CA ARG A 201 19.28 2.13 -16.06
C ARG A 201 20.43 1.16 -16.40
N MET A 202 20.76 0.23 -15.50
CA MET A 202 21.62 -0.93 -15.78
C MET A 202 20.76 -2.17 -15.97
#